data_AF-A0A948QNF9-F1
#
_entry.id   AF-A0A948QNF9-F1
#
_cell.length_a   1.000
_cell.length_b   1.000
_cell.length_c   1.000
_cell.angle_alpha   90.00
_cell.angle_beta   90.00
_cell.angle_gamma   90.00
#
_symmetry.space_group_name_H-M   'P 1'
#
loop_
_entity.id
_entity.type
_entity.pdbx_description
1 polymer ?
#
loop_
_entity_poly.entity_id
_entity_poly.type
_entity_poly.pdbx_seq_one_letter_code
_entity_poly.pdbx_strand_id
1 'polypeptide(L)' 'MLKIENLNFTAGSFALKNITIKVEENRYFLLLGPTGSGKTLLLRCICGLERPAGGKIAL' A
#
# COMPACT_ATOMS: atom_id res chain seq x y z
N MET A 1 -3.13 14.60 1.65
CA MET A 1 -1.83 13.95 2.01
C MET A 1 -2.04 12.44 2.17
N LEU A 2 -1.36 11.58 1.40
CA LEU A 2 -1.50 10.12 1.57
C LEU A 2 -0.73 9.61 2.80
N LYS A 3 -1.42 8.90 3.70
CA LYS A 3 -0.83 8.23 4.87
C LYS A 3 -1.31 6.78 4.95
N ILE A 4 -0.36 5.87 5.10
CA ILE A 4 -0.58 4.43 5.27
C ILE A 4 0.11 4.02 6.57
N GLU A 5 -0.62 3.35 7.46
CA GLU A 5 -0.11 2.93 8.77
C GLU A 5 -0.32 1.43 8.97
N ASN A 6 0.78 0.69 9.13
CA ASN A 6 0.81 -0.74 9.44
C ASN A 6 -0.11 -1.58 8.53
N LEU A 7 -0.10 -1.28 7.23
CA LEU A 7 -0.96 -1.94 6.27
C LEU A 7 -0.54 -3.39 6.09
N ASN A 8 -1.50 -4.29 6.27
CA ASN A 8 -1.33 -5.73 6.07
C ASN A 8 -2.38 -6.24 5.10
N PHE A 9 -1.95 -7.08 4.15
CA PHE A 9 -2.84 -7.69 3.17
C PHE A 9 -2.26 -9.02 2.68
N THR A 10 -3.10 -9.98 2.33
CA THR A 10 -2.68 -11.26 1.78
C THR A 10 -3.63 -11.68 0.67
N ALA A 11 -3.06 -12.08 -0.47
CA ALA A 11 -3.78 -12.65 -1.61
C ALA A 11 -2.98 -13.83 -2.16
N GLY A 12 -3.39 -15.05 -1.80
CA GLY A 12 -2.65 -16.27 -2.13
C GLY A 12 -1.23 -16.22 -1.56
N SER A 13 -0.22 -16.36 -2.42
CA SER A 13 1.20 -16.30 -2.05
C SER A 13 1.75 -14.88 -1.88
N PHE A 14 1.00 -13.85 -2.26
CA PHE A 14 1.43 -12.46 -2.13
C PHE A 14 0.97 -11.86 -0.80
N ALA A 15 1.86 -11.11 -0.14
CA ALA A 15 1.53 -10.41 1.09
C ALA A 15 2.16 -9.02 1.14
N LEU A 16 1.39 -8.04 1.59
CA LEU A 16 1.88 -6.77 2.12
C LEU A 16 1.99 -6.94 3.62
N LYS A 17 3.18 -6.71 4.17
CA LYS A 17 3.44 -6.89 5.61
C LYS A 17 3.92 -5.58 6.20
N ASN A 18 3.14 -5.05 7.13
CA ASN A 18 3.47 -3.86 7.91
C ASN A 18 3.95 -2.66 7.07
N ILE A 19 3.23 -2.34 5.99
CA ILE A 19 3.61 -1.23 5.11
C ILE A 19 3.17 0.09 5.75
N THR A 20 4.14 0.99 5.96
CA THR A 20 3.89 2.34 6.49
C THR A 20 4.54 3.36 5.53
N ILE A 21 3.73 4.28 5.01
CA ILE A 21 4.14 5.28 4.01
C ILE A 21 3.49 6.61 4.35
N LYS A 22 4.24 7.70 4.20
CA LYS A 22 3.72 9.07 4.25
C LYS A 22 4.14 9.78 2.97
N VAL A 23 3.18 10.30 2.22
CA VAL A 23 3.41 11.13 1.03
C VAL A 23 2.78 12.49 1.28
N GLU A 24 3.65 13.49 1.39
CA GLU A 24 3.25 14.89 1.56
C GLU A 24 2.51 15.41 0.33
N GLU A 25 1.72 16.47 0.52
CA GLU A 25 1.07 17.15 -0.59
C GLU A 25 2.08 17.76 -1.56
N ASN A 26 1.68 17.87 -2.83
CA ASN A 26 2.51 18.40 -3.91
C ASN A 26 3.85 17.66 -4.09
N ARG A 27 3.93 16.38 -3.69
CA ARG A 27 5.08 15.50 -3.94
C ARG A 27 4.77 14.45 -4.97
N TYR A 28 5.77 14.18 -5.81
CA TYR A 28 5.76 13.03 -6.71
C TYR A 28 6.42 11.85 -6.00
N PHE A 29 5.71 10.73 -5.87
CA PHE A 29 6.19 9.52 -5.21
C PHE A 29 6.31 8.38 -6.21
N LEU A 30 7.47 7.73 -6.26
CA LEU A 30 7.71 6.56 -7.12
C LEU A 30 7.71 5.29 -6.28
N LEU A 31 6.88 4.33 -6.68
CA LEU A 31 6.86 2.99 -6.09
C LEU A 31 7.67 2.02 -6.96
N LEU A 32 8.87 1.67 -6.50
CA LEU A 32 9.81 0.79 -7.21
C LEU A 32 9.94 -0.57 -6.52
N GLY A 33 10.36 -1.58 -7.28
CA GLY A 33 10.64 -2.92 -6.76
C GLY A 33 10.52 -4.01 -7.84
N PRO A 34 11.05 -5.22 -7.60
CA PRO A 34 11.03 -6.31 -8.55
C PRO A 34 9.60 -6.79 -8.86
N THR A 35 9.42 -7.52 -9.96
CA THR A 35 8.13 -8.17 -10.27
C THR A 35 7.71 -9.07 -9.11
N GLY A 36 6.42 -9.02 -8.75
CA GLY A 36 5.88 -9.79 -7.63
C GLY A 36 6.07 -9.17 -6.24
N SER A 37 6.72 -8.01 -6.11
CA SER A 37 6.93 -7.35 -4.80
C SER A 37 5.67 -6.76 -4.15
N GLY A 38 4.48 -6.95 -4.73
CA GLY A 38 3.22 -6.45 -4.17
C GLY A 38 2.83 -5.02 -4.57
N LYS A 39 3.54 -4.36 -5.49
CA LYS A 39 3.23 -2.97 -5.91
C LYS A 39 1.78 -2.77 -6.35
N THR A 40 1.30 -3.64 -7.26
CA THR A 40 -0.08 -3.58 -7.75
C THR A 40 -1.09 -3.82 -6.63
N LEU A 41 -0.79 -4.72 -5.69
CA LEU A 41 -1.65 -4.96 -4.52
C LEU A 41 -1.72 -3.73 -3.61
N LEU A 42 -0.58 -3.07 -3.37
CA LEU A 42 -0.53 -1.84 -2.57
C LEU A 42 -1.35 -0.74 -3.21
N LEU A 43 -1.21 -0.52 -4.52
CA LEU A 43 -2.00 0.49 -5.24
C LEU A 43 -3.50 0.17 -5.21
N ARG A 44 -3.89 -1.10 -5.35
CA ARG A 44 -5.30 -1.50 -5.23
C ARG A 44 -5.87 -1.23 -3.83
N CYS A 45 -5.08 -1.47 -2.77
CA CYS A 45 -5.48 -1.12 -1.40
C CYS A 45 -5.65 0.41 -1.24
N ILE A 46 -4.71 1.20 -1.77
CA ILE A 46 -4.77 2.67 -1.72
C ILE A 46 -6.02 3.20 -2.42
N CYS A 47 -6.36 2.65 -3.59
CA CYS A 47 -7.56 3.03 -4.34
C CYS A 47 -8.87 2.48 -3.74
N GLY A 48 -8.82 1.73 -2.63
CA GLY A 48 -10.00 1.11 -2.01
C GLY A 48 -10.60 -0.06 -2.80
N LEU A 49 -9.86 -0.61 -3.77
CA LEU A 49 -10.29 -1.77 -4.58
C LEU A 49 -10.08 -3.10 -3.85
N GLU A 50 -9.20 -3.13 -2.86
CA GLU A 50 -8.96 -4.27 -1.98
C GLU A 50 -9.03 -3.81 -0.53
N ARG A 51 -9.71 -4.60 0.31
CA ARG A 51 -9.81 -4.31 1.74
C ARG A 51 -8.58 -4.86 2.46
N PRO A 52 -7.77 -4.03 3.14
CA PRO A 52 -6.64 -4.51 3.93
C PRO A 52 -7.11 -5.45 5.04
N ALA A 53 -6.29 -6.45 5.37
CA ALA A 53 -6.49 -7.31 6.54
C ALA A 53 -6.20 -6.58 7.86
N GLY A 54 -5.44 -5.47 7.80
CA GLY A 54 -5.19 -4.60 8.94
C GLY A 54 -4.48 -3.30 8.53
N GLY A 55 -4.38 -2.38 9.49
CA GLY A 55 -3.82 -1.04 9.27
C GLY A 55 -4.85 -0.01 8.79
N LYS A 56 -4.37 1.18 8.44
CA LYS A 56 -5.20 2.31 8.02
C LYS A 56 -4.62 3.01 6.80
N ILE A 57 -5.50 3.48 5.91
CA ILE A 57 -5.17 4.35 4.78
C ILE A 57 -5.97 5.65 4.95
N ALA A 58 -5.32 6.79 4.80
CA ALA A 58 -5.91 8.13 4.78
C ALA A 58 -5.36 8.92 3.58
N LEU A 59 -6.20 9.75 2.96
CA LEU A 59 -5.87 10.55 1.76
C LEU A 59 -5.87 12.05 2.08
#